data_AF-A0A2E7MBL2-F1
#
_entry.id   AF-A0A2E7MBL2-F1
#
_cell.length_a   1.000
_cell.length_b   1.000
_cell.length_c   1.000
_cell.angle_alpha   90.00
_cell.angle_beta   90.00
_cell.angle_gamma   90.00
#
_symmetry.space_group_name_H-M   'P 1'
#
loop_
_entity.id
_entity.type
_entity.pdbx_description
1 polymer ?
#
loop_
_entity_poly.entity_id
_entity_poly.type
_entity_poly.pdbx_seq_one_letter_code
_entity_poly.pdbx_strand_id
1 'polypeptide(L)'
;MSPLDKFALLQQLNNNTHGSNPWFGPAWEILNHWSPAGSSWFGHCNGWSAAAILTKQPTEDVNVPFGSTNQFDLDLTAPDQKGLLSETYYSQLSHFFGERYNGDEGEDISDLSPKAVLQLLSSYIGERQVPIVFDTSANEEVWNYPAWSYTLVLNETTNGGTGAATGLININTAGPDELMTLWGISTVRAQRIIQHREQAGPFQSIEDLVDVRGIGLGILNRIREQITVSQDSDLRTLSGEVRVRFATDGVSYTHIDTNEDAPQGFWKTWKFSLEASPAGEIISGTWENPDSNHPDFAWVPYVNTVNTGRSENNYLHWTNLKGYLPGIVRE
;
A
#
# COMPACT_ATOMS: atom_id res chain seq x y z
N MET A 1 -7.52 5.74 -33.04
CA MET A 1 -7.68 6.84 -32.07
C MET A 1 -7.37 6.26 -30.71
N SER A 2 -6.57 6.97 -29.90
CA SER A 2 -6.35 6.58 -28.52
C SER A 2 -7.67 6.67 -27.71
N PRO A 3 -7.73 6.09 -26.50
CA PRO A 3 -8.88 6.28 -25.62
C PRO A 3 -9.18 7.77 -25.38
N LEU A 4 -8.15 8.58 -25.18
CA LEU A 4 -8.29 10.01 -24.92
C LEU A 4 -8.71 10.81 -26.17
N ASP A 5 -8.26 10.40 -27.37
CA ASP A 5 -8.75 10.96 -28.64
C ASP A 5 -10.25 10.70 -28.82
N LYS A 6 -10.71 9.47 -28.51
CA LYS A 6 -12.12 9.10 -28.55
C LYS A 6 -12.93 9.95 -27.59
N PHE A 7 -12.48 10.08 -26.35
CA PHE A 7 -13.13 10.92 -25.35
C PHE A 7 -13.18 12.39 -25.79
N ALA A 8 -12.07 12.95 -26.27
CA ALA A 8 -12.01 14.31 -26.79
C ALA A 8 -13.02 14.56 -27.92
N LEU A 9 -13.17 13.61 -28.86
CA LEU A 9 -14.16 13.69 -29.92
C LEU A 9 -15.60 13.69 -29.36
N LEU A 10 -15.91 12.83 -28.40
CA LEU A 10 -17.24 12.82 -27.76
C LEU A 10 -17.54 14.14 -27.05
N GLN A 11 -16.54 14.72 -26.39
CA GLN A 11 -16.68 16.03 -25.76
C GLN A 11 -16.99 17.12 -26.80
N GLN A 12 -16.34 17.09 -27.97
CA GLN A 12 -16.62 18.01 -29.08
C GLN A 12 -18.04 17.88 -29.61
N LEU A 13 -18.48 16.63 -29.83
CA LEU A 13 -19.79 16.34 -30.39
C LEU A 13 -20.92 16.77 -29.46
N ASN A 14 -20.68 16.73 -28.14
CA ASN A 14 -21.64 17.12 -27.11
C ASN A 14 -21.52 18.58 -26.66
N ASN A 15 -20.72 19.42 -27.36
CA ASN A 15 -20.44 20.82 -26.98
C ASN A 15 -19.92 20.98 -25.53
N ASN A 16 -19.17 20.00 -25.05
CA ASN A 16 -18.59 19.93 -23.70
C ASN A 16 -17.06 20.16 -23.71
N THR A 17 -16.52 20.85 -24.72
CA THR A 17 -15.08 21.10 -24.85
C THR A 17 -14.63 22.29 -24.02
N HIS A 18 -13.41 22.19 -23.48
CA HIS A 18 -12.73 23.31 -22.84
C HIS A 18 -12.16 24.25 -23.89
N GLY A 19 -13.00 25.17 -24.37
CA GLY A 19 -12.64 26.10 -25.44
C GLY A 19 -12.88 25.53 -26.83
N SER A 20 -12.18 26.08 -27.82
CA SER A 20 -12.42 25.84 -29.25
C SER A 20 -11.67 24.63 -29.83
N ASN A 21 -10.81 23.97 -29.06
CA ASN A 21 -10.01 22.85 -29.54
C ASN A 21 -10.25 21.60 -28.66
N PRO A 22 -10.83 20.52 -29.22
CA PRO A 22 -11.09 19.31 -28.44
C PRO A 22 -9.82 18.52 -28.09
N TRP A 23 -8.72 18.78 -28.80
CA TRP A 23 -7.49 18.00 -28.69
C TRP A 23 -6.59 18.42 -27.53
N PHE A 24 -7.03 19.32 -26.65
CA PHE A 24 -6.24 19.73 -25.49
C PHE A 24 -5.98 18.60 -24.50
N GLY A 25 -6.92 17.67 -24.31
CA GLY A 25 -6.71 16.49 -23.45
C GLY A 25 -5.60 15.57 -23.97
N PRO A 26 -5.71 15.05 -25.20
CA PRO A 26 -4.65 14.26 -25.83
C PRO A 26 -3.29 14.99 -25.88
N ALA A 27 -3.29 16.28 -26.20
CA ALA A 27 -2.05 17.06 -26.19
C ALA A 27 -1.45 17.19 -24.79
N TRP A 28 -2.27 17.38 -23.75
CA TRP A 28 -1.80 17.47 -22.37
C TRP A 28 -1.19 16.15 -21.91
N GLU A 29 -1.81 15.00 -22.22
CA GLU A 29 -1.27 13.67 -21.90
C GLU A 29 0.11 13.47 -22.52
N ILE A 30 0.27 13.78 -23.81
CA ILE A 30 1.56 13.67 -24.51
C ILE A 30 2.63 14.59 -23.88
N LEU A 31 2.26 15.78 -23.42
CA LEU A 31 3.21 16.76 -22.88
C LEU A 31 3.61 16.49 -21.43
N ASN A 32 2.80 15.78 -20.65
CA ASN A 32 3.02 15.60 -19.21
C ASN A 32 3.32 14.14 -18.84
N HIS A 33 2.72 13.16 -19.51
CA HIS A 33 2.79 11.74 -19.14
C HIS A 33 3.56 10.89 -20.15
N TRP A 34 3.86 11.40 -21.34
CA TRP A 34 4.69 10.71 -22.32
C TRP A 34 6.10 11.29 -22.39
N SER A 35 7.10 10.41 -22.27
CA SER A 35 8.51 10.75 -22.48
C SER A 35 9.15 9.75 -23.44
N PRO A 36 9.69 10.19 -24.60
CA PRO A 36 10.38 9.31 -25.53
C PRO A 36 11.71 8.76 -24.98
N ALA A 37 12.22 9.36 -23.89
CA ALA A 37 13.40 8.91 -23.18
C ALA A 37 13.05 8.18 -21.86
N GLY A 38 11.77 7.97 -21.58
CA GLY A 38 11.32 7.26 -20.38
C GLY A 38 11.66 5.78 -20.43
N SER A 39 11.87 5.19 -19.26
CA SER A 39 12.06 3.74 -19.12
C SER A 39 10.80 2.98 -19.48
N SER A 40 10.93 1.73 -19.94
CA SER A 40 9.80 0.93 -20.42
C SER A 40 8.76 0.58 -19.35
N TRP A 41 9.11 0.74 -18.07
CA TRP A 41 8.22 0.49 -16.93
C TRP A 41 7.40 1.72 -16.52
N PHE A 42 7.74 2.92 -17.03
CA PHE A 42 6.99 4.13 -16.72
C PHE A 42 5.56 4.01 -17.22
N GLY A 43 4.60 4.26 -16.33
CA GLY A 43 3.18 4.20 -16.65
C GLY A 43 2.30 4.43 -15.43
N HIS A 44 1.01 4.21 -15.62
CA HIS A 44 -0.04 4.59 -14.66
C HIS A 44 -0.45 3.44 -13.74
N CYS A 45 0.49 2.63 -13.27
CA CYS A 45 0.16 1.47 -12.42
C CYS A 45 -0.58 1.88 -11.13
N ASN A 46 -0.26 3.05 -10.58
CA ASN A 46 -0.97 3.68 -9.46
C ASN A 46 -2.43 4.03 -9.81
N GLY A 47 -2.63 4.71 -10.95
CA GLY A 47 -3.96 5.13 -11.39
C GLY A 47 -4.85 3.95 -11.75
N TRP A 48 -4.29 2.96 -12.43
CA TRP A 48 -4.94 1.68 -12.68
C TRP A 48 -5.33 0.98 -11.37
N SER A 49 -4.40 0.83 -10.43
CA SER A 49 -4.67 0.15 -9.15
C SER A 49 -5.81 0.81 -8.38
N ALA A 50 -5.83 2.14 -8.35
CA ALA A 50 -6.92 2.90 -7.74
C ALA A 50 -8.25 2.69 -8.48
N ALA A 51 -8.26 2.77 -9.81
CA ALA A 51 -9.44 2.52 -10.62
C ALA A 51 -9.99 1.11 -10.40
N ALA A 52 -9.13 0.08 -10.37
CA ALA A 52 -9.53 -1.30 -10.17
C ALA A 52 -10.23 -1.54 -8.83
N ILE A 53 -9.85 -0.79 -7.78
CA ILE A 53 -10.47 -0.85 -6.46
C ILE A 53 -11.77 -0.03 -6.42
N LEU A 54 -11.76 1.18 -6.97
CA LEU A 54 -12.86 2.16 -6.80
C LEU A 54 -13.98 2.03 -7.83
N THR A 55 -13.76 1.28 -8.89
CA THR A 55 -14.72 1.11 -9.99
C THR A 55 -15.03 -0.35 -10.27
N LYS A 56 -16.19 -0.61 -10.85
CA LYS A 56 -16.51 -1.90 -11.47
C LYS A 56 -15.67 -2.05 -12.71
N GLN A 57 -15.30 -3.29 -13.02
CA GLN A 57 -14.47 -3.54 -14.19
C GLN A 57 -15.28 -3.31 -15.47
N PRO A 58 -14.78 -2.52 -16.44
CA PRO A 58 -15.29 -2.54 -17.79
C PRO A 58 -15.06 -3.92 -18.43
N THR A 59 -16.16 -4.57 -18.84
CA THR A 59 -16.13 -5.88 -19.52
C THR A 59 -16.76 -5.86 -20.92
N GLU A 60 -17.53 -4.82 -21.22
CA GLU A 60 -18.25 -4.65 -22.49
C GLU A 60 -17.94 -3.30 -23.12
N ASP A 61 -18.03 -3.24 -24.44
CA ASP A 61 -17.86 -2.00 -25.20
C ASP A 61 -19.08 -1.09 -25.04
N VAL A 62 -18.84 0.21 -24.91
CA VAL A 62 -19.89 1.23 -24.93
C VAL A 62 -19.95 1.86 -26.31
N ASN A 63 -21.04 1.59 -27.02
CA ASN A 63 -21.33 2.21 -28.31
C ASN A 63 -22.01 3.56 -28.10
N VAL A 64 -21.44 4.64 -28.66
CA VAL A 64 -21.97 6.00 -28.55
C VAL A 64 -22.41 6.51 -29.93
N PRO A 65 -23.72 6.49 -30.24
CA PRO A 65 -24.23 7.01 -31.51
C PRO A 65 -24.19 8.53 -31.56
N PHE A 66 -23.91 9.09 -32.74
CA PHE A 66 -23.84 10.52 -32.98
C PHE A 66 -24.26 10.92 -34.41
N GLY A 67 -24.40 12.23 -34.63
CA GLY A 67 -24.94 12.82 -35.86
C GLY A 67 -26.45 13.08 -35.76
N SER A 68 -26.99 13.88 -36.68
CA SER A 68 -28.39 14.35 -36.63
C SER A 68 -29.45 13.25 -36.62
N THR A 69 -29.08 12.04 -37.01
CA THR A 69 -29.94 10.85 -37.14
C THR A 69 -29.32 9.61 -36.48
N ASN A 70 -28.30 9.77 -35.61
CA ASN A 70 -27.56 8.65 -35.01
C ASN A 70 -27.00 7.67 -36.05
N GLN A 71 -26.43 8.23 -37.13
CA GLN A 71 -25.96 7.46 -38.28
C GLN A 71 -24.48 7.06 -38.20
N PHE A 72 -23.76 7.56 -37.18
CA PHE A 72 -22.37 7.23 -36.91
C PHE A 72 -22.26 6.78 -35.46
N ASP A 73 -21.34 5.87 -35.20
CA ASP A 73 -21.09 5.38 -33.85
C ASP A 73 -19.62 5.49 -33.50
N LEU A 74 -19.35 5.74 -32.22
CA LEU A 74 -18.02 5.68 -31.65
C LEU A 74 -18.01 4.67 -30.50
N ASP A 75 -17.19 3.64 -30.64
CA ASP A 75 -17.02 2.62 -29.62
C ASP A 75 -15.92 3.01 -28.61
N LEU A 76 -16.31 3.14 -27.35
CA LEU A 76 -15.42 3.08 -26.20
C LEU A 76 -15.29 1.62 -25.79
N THR A 77 -14.28 0.95 -26.30
CA THR A 77 -14.05 -0.47 -25.99
C THR A 77 -13.70 -0.66 -24.52
N ALA A 78 -13.88 -1.85 -23.95
CA ALA A 78 -13.50 -2.11 -22.56
C ALA A 78 -12.04 -1.69 -22.24
N PRO A 79 -11.02 -1.95 -23.09
CA PRO A 79 -9.68 -1.38 -22.92
C PRO A 79 -9.62 0.15 -22.95
N ASP A 80 -10.40 0.83 -23.81
CA ASP A 80 -10.46 2.30 -23.81
C ASP A 80 -10.99 2.83 -22.49
N GLN A 81 -12.05 2.21 -21.98
CA GLN A 81 -12.65 2.58 -20.69
C GLN A 81 -11.64 2.37 -19.56
N LYS A 82 -10.94 1.24 -19.51
CA LYS A 82 -9.88 0.97 -18.53
C LYS A 82 -8.76 2.02 -18.61
N GLY A 83 -8.30 2.38 -19.81
CA GLY A 83 -7.28 3.42 -20.00
C GLY A 83 -7.72 4.80 -19.51
N LEU A 84 -8.94 5.23 -19.85
CA LEU A 84 -9.51 6.49 -19.37
C LEU A 84 -9.66 6.51 -17.85
N LEU A 85 -10.08 5.39 -17.25
CA LEU A 85 -10.16 5.27 -15.80
C LEU A 85 -8.78 5.35 -15.15
N SER A 86 -7.77 4.68 -15.67
CA SER A 86 -6.40 4.74 -15.14
C SER A 86 -5.85 6.17 -15.09
N GLU A 87 -6.06 6.97 -16.15
CA GLU A 87 -5.69 8.39 -16.18
C GLU A 87 -6.53 9.21 -15.18
N THR A 88 -7.84 8.99 -15.14
CA THR A 88 -8.76 9.72 -14.24
C THR A 88 -8.39 9.50 -12.77
N TYR A 89 -7.98 8.29 -12.42
CA TYR A 89 -7.62 7.91 -11.05
C TYR A 89 -6.12 8.03 -10.76
N TYR A 90 -5.32 8.68 -11.61
CA TYR A 90 -3.87 8.76 -11.40
C TYR A 90 -3.48 9.45 -10.07
N SER A 91 -4.09 10.60 -9.74
CA SER A 91 -3.84 11.33 -8.49
C SER A 91 -4.94 11.13 -7.45
N GLN A 92 -5.04 9.93 -6.88
CA GLN A 92 -5.98 9.66 -5.78
C GLN A 92 -5.47 10.08 -4.40
N LEU A 93 -6.42 10.40 -3.52
CA LEU A 93 -6.15 10.54 -2.10
C LEU A 93 -6.11 9.15 -1.47
N SER A 94 -4.96 8.83 -0.89
CA SER A 94 -4.65 7.50 -0.35
C SER A 94 -4.08 7.57 1.06
N HIS A 95 -4.35 6.53 1.86
CA HIS A 95 -3.60 6.26 3.09
C HIS A 95 -2.39 5.42 2.71
N PHE A 96 -1.20 5.91 3.06
CA PHE A 96 0.08 5.25 2.77
C PHE A 96 0.66 4.62 4.04
N PHE A 97 1.32 3.47 3.86
CA PHE A 97 2.01 2.70 4.89
C PHE A 97 3.39 2.28 4.36
N GLY A 98 4.45 2.64 5.08
CA GLY A 98 5.83 2.57 4.57
C GLY A 98 6.24 3.83 3.82
N GLU A 99 7.55 4.05 3.65
CA GLU A 99 8.09 5.06 2.75
C GLU A 99 8.54 4.39 1.44
N ARG A 100 8.95 5.21 0.47
CA ARG A 100 9.46 4.69 -0.81
C ARG A 100 10.96 4.50 -0.68
N TYR A 101 11.46 3.33 -1.02
CA TYR A 101 12.88 3.11 -1.17
C TYR A 101 13.38 3.74 -2.48
N ASN A 102 14.26 4.74 -2.38
CA ASN A 102 14.87 5.41 -3.54
C ASN A 102 16.29 4.91 -3.82
N GLY A 103 16.84 4.02 -2.97
CA GLY A 103 18.19 3.49 -3.11
C GLY A 103 19.27 4.36 -2.48
N ASP A 104 18.91 5.29 -1.59
CA ASP A 104 19.86 6.17 -0.92
C ASP A 104 20.52 5.49 0.31
N GLU A 105 21.81 5.77 0.55
CA GLU A 105 22.54 5.25 1.71
C GLU A 105 21.89 5.74 3.02
N GLY A 106 21.23 4.82 3.75
CA GLY A 106 20.63 5.08 5.06
C GLY A 106 19.10 5.02 5.10
N GLU A 107 18.43 4.76 3.98
CA GLU A 107 17.01 4.39 3.96
C GLU A 107 16.83 2.95 4.51
N ASP A 108 15.80 2.72 5.32
CA ASP A 108 15.48 1.39 5.82
C ASP A 108 14.87 0.58 4.69
N ILE A 109 15.61 -0.40 4.16
CA ILE A 109 15.12 -1.29 3.12
C ILE A 109 13.87 -2.08 3.56
N SER A 110 13.56 -2.15 4.86
CA SER A 110 12.40 -2.86 5.43
C SER A 110 11.36 -1.94 6.09
N ASP A 111 10.97 -0.87 5.40
CA ASP A 111 9.93 0.06 5.87
C ASP A 111 8.59 -0.63 6.24
N LEU A 112 8.25 -1.73 5.57
CA LEU A 112 7.13 -2.59 5.94
C LEU A 112 7.62 -3.89 6.61
N SER A 113 7.62 -3.90 7.95
CA SER A 113 7.88 -5.12 8.71
C SER A 113 6.82 -6.22 8.42
N PRO A 114 7.16 -7.51 8.61
CA PRO A 114 6.18 -8.59 8.49
C PRO A 114 4.94 -8.39 9.36
N LYS A 115 5.14 -7.87 10.58
CA LYS A 115 4.05 -7.52 11.50
C LYS A 115 3.09 -6.52 10.85
N ALA A 116 3.61 -5.44 10.26
CA ALA A 116 2.80 -4.43 9.60
C ALA A 116 2.03 -5.02 8.40
N VAL A 117 2.69 -5.78 7.54
CA VAL A 117 2.05 -6.44 6.38
C VAL A 117 0.91 -7.36 6.82
N LEU A 118 1.12 -8.20 7.83
CA LEU A 118 0.08 -9.10 8.33
C LEU A 118 -1.09 -8.33 8.96
N GLN A 119 -0.83 -7.25 9.69
CA GLN A 119 -1.87 -6.39 10.25
C GLN A 119 -2.70 -5.72 9.14
N LEU A 120 -2.04 -5.22 8.09
CA LEU A 120 -2.71 -4.62 6.93
C LEU A 120 -3.56 -5.65 6.18
N LEU A 121 -3.03 -6.83 5.88
CA LEU A 121 -3.76 -7.90 5.21
C LEU A 121 -4.96 -8.37 6.05
N SER A 122 -4.77 -8.58 7.35
CA SER A 122 -5.85 -8.99 8.25
C SER A 122 -6.94 -7.93 8.35
N SER A 123 -6.57 -6.66 8.54
CA SER A 123 -7.56 -5.59 8.72
C SER A 123 -8.29 -5.25 7.43
N TYR A 124 -7.59 -5.10 6.31
CA TYR A 124 -8.22 -4.71 5.04
C TYR A 124 -8.88 -5.90 4.35
N ILE A 125 -8.14 -6.97 4.08
CA ILE A 125 -8.68 -8.11 3.32
C ILE A 125 -9.51 -9.03 4.23
N GLY A 126 -8.98 -9.39 5.41
CA GLY A 126 -9.63 -10.34 6.31
C GLY A 126 -10.90 -9.82 6.98
N GLU A 127 -10.84 -8.64 7.59
CA GLU A 127 -11.92 -8.07 8.40
C GLU A 127 -12.85 -7.16 7.59
N ARG A 128 -12.27 -6.23 6.81
CA ARG A 128 -13.04 -5.23 6.06
C ARG A 128 -13.46 -5.71 4.67
N GLN A 129 -12.85 -6.77 4.15
CA GLN A 129 -13.06 -7.26 2.79
C GLN A 129 -12.81 -6.19 1.71
N VAL A 130 -11.81 -5.33 1.95
CA VAL A 130 -11.36 -4.27 1.05
C VAL A 130 -9.97 -4.61 0.51
N PRO A 131 -9.75 -4.53 -0.81
CA PRO A 131 -8.41 -4.69 -1.38
C PRO A 131 -7.43 -3.60 -0.93
N ILE A 132 -6.15 -3.94 -0.88
CA ILE A 132 -5.05 -3.02 -0.56
C ILE A 132 -3.98 -3.09 -1.65
N VAL A 133 -3.41 -1.96 -2.03
CA VAL A 133 -2.35 -1.92 -3.04
C VAL A 133 -1.00 -2.09 -2.36
N PHE A 134 -0.13 -2.91 -2.94
CA PHE A 134 1.27 -2.99 -2.56
C PHE A 134 2.16 -2.65 -3.75
N ASP A 135 3.31 -2.03 -3.45
CA ASP A 135 4.48 -2.26 -4.28
C ASP A 135 5.04 -3.64 -3.96
N THR A 136 5.10 -4.51 -4.98
CA THR A 136 5.46 -5.92 -4.79
C THR A 136 6.95 -6.21 -4.93
N SER A 137 7.76 -5.18 -5.14
CA SER A 137 9.22 -5.23 -5.26
C SER A 137 9.87 -4.09 -4.50
N ALA A 138 10.98 -4.37 -3.82
CA ALA A 138 11.86 -3.38 -3.22
C ALA A 138 13.01 -3.05 -4.19
N ASN A 139 12.72 -2.37 -5.28
CA ASN A 139 13.73 -1.92 -6.26
C ASN A 139 13.33 -0.56 -6.87
N GLU A 140 14.12 -0.05 -7.83
CA GLU A 140 13.85 1.25 -8.46
C GLU A 140 12.49 1.31 -9.18
N GLU A 141 12.03 0.18 -9.73
CA GLU A 141 10.78 0.09 -10.46
C GLU A 141 9.59 -0.03 -9.50
N VAL A 142 8.68 0.93 -9.58
CA VAL A 142 7.50 0.95 -8.72
C VAL A 142 6.35 0.21 -9.39
N TRP A 143 5.92 -0.90 -8.78
CA TRP A 143 4.88 -1.77 -9.33
C TRP A 143 3.70 -1.93 -8.38
N ASN A 144 2.70 -1.06 -8.55
CA ASN A 144 1.47 -1.06 -7.77
C ASN A 144 0.52 -2.17 -8.25
N TYR A 145 0.16 -3.10 -7.36
CA TYR A 145 -0.86 -4.12 -7.62
C TYR A 145 -1.87 -4.24 -6.47
N PRO A 146 -3.19 -4.31 -6.76
CA PRO A 146 -4.21 -4.61 -5.76
C PRO A 146 -4.11 -6.05 -5.25
N ALA A 147 -3.85 -6.23 -3.96
CA ALA A 147 -4.02 -7.49 -3.25
C ALA A 147 -5.49 -7.67 -2.84
N TRP A 148 -6.05 -8.84 -3.13
CA TRP A 148 -7.47 -9.13 -2.84
C TRP A 148 -7.68 -10.41 -2.03
N SER A 149 -6.67 -11.26 -1.89
CA SER A 149 -6.73 -12.46 -1.06
C SER A 149 -5.34 -12.80 -0.52
N TYR A 150 -5.31 -13.48 0.62
CA TYR A 150 -4.08 -14.03 1.15
C TYR A 150 -4.33 -15.36 1.88
N THR A 151 -3.30 -16.19 1.96
CA THR A 151 -3.24 -17.34 2.85
C THR A 151 -2.04 -17.18 3.76
N LEU A 152 -2.23 -17.42 5.05
CA LEU A 152 -1.19 -17.33 6.06
C LEU A 152 -0.98 -18.71 6.70
N VAL A 153 0.27 -19.16 6.73
CA VAL A 153 0.70 -20.34 7.47
C VAL A 153 1.69 -19.88 8.54
N LEU A 154 1.41 -20.18 9.80
CA LEU A 154 2.32 -19.93 10.93
C LEU A 154 2.64 -21.25 11.60
N ASN A 155 3.93 -21.51 11.81
CA ASN A 155 4.43 -22.66 12.54
C ASN A 155 5.27 -22.16 13.72
N GLU A 156 4.89 -22.54 14.92
CA GLU A 156 5.70 -22.26 16.10
C GLU A 156 6.95 -23.12 16.09
N THR A 157 8.12 -22.47 16.19
CA THR A 157 9.43 -23.13 16.08
C THR A 157 10.13 -23.24 17.44
N THR A 158 9.50 -22.80 18.52
CA THR A 158 10.10 -22.81 19.85
C THR A 158 10.10 -24.20 20.48
N ASN A 159 11.30 -24.78 20.61
CA ASN A 159 11.67 -25.71 21.68
C ASN A 159 12.59 -24.92 22.63
N GLY A 160 12.32 -24.90 23.93
CA GLY A 160 13.07 -24.07 24.89
C GLY A 160 14.58 -24.26 24.80
N GLY A 161 15.32 -23.16 24.56
CA GLY A 161 16.78 -23.13 24.69
C GLY A 161 17.52 -22.21 23.71
N THR A 162 18.14 -21.17 24.28
CA THR A 162 19.19 -20.28 23.72
C THR A 162 18.75 -19.34 22.59
N GLY A 163 18.16 -18.22 23.01
CA GLY A 163 17.83 -17.08 22.16
C GLY A 163 19.07 -16.44 21.52
N ALA A 164 18.94 -16.15 20.23
CA ALA A 164 19.67 -15.07 19.61
C ALA A 164 19.04 -13.75 20.12
N ALA A 165 19.87 -12.82 20.61
CA ALA A 165 19.41 -11.55 21.15
C ALA A 165 18.63 -10.76 20.09
N THR A 166 17.41 -10.36 20.44
CA THR A 166 16.39 -9.74 19.58
C THR A 166 16.73 -8.34 19.08
N GLY A 167 17.94 -7.83 19.36
CA GLY A 167 18.32 -6.42 19.15
C GLY A 167 17.54 -5.42 20.01
N LEU A 168 16.38 -5.81 20.55
CA LEU A 168 15.54 -5.03 21.44
C LEU A 168 16.11 -5.04 22.86
N ILE A 169 16.02 -3.88 23.51
CA ILE A 169 16.54 -3.68 24.85
C ILE A 169 15.44 -3.99 25.85
N ASN A 170 15.61 -5.07 26.59
CA ASN A 170 14.69 -5.43 27.65
C ASN A 170 14.82 -4.47 28.84
N ILE A 171 13.83 -3.61 29.08
CA ILE A 171 13.90 -2.57 30.12
C ILE A 171 13.87 -3.13 31.55
N ASN A 172 13.50 -4.40 31.72
CA ASN A 172 13.53 -5.09 33.02
C ASN A 172 14.92 -5.68 33.34
N THR A 173 15.76 -5.93 32.34
CA THR A 173 17.08 -6.60 32.54
C THR A 173 18.26 -5.76 32.07
N ALA A 174 18.06 -4.85 31.11
CA ALA A 174 19.13 -4.09 30.47
C ALA A 174 19.98 -3.30 31.46
N GLY A 175 21.28 -3.28 31.19
CA GLY A 175 22.25 -2.48 31.92
C GLY A 175 22.15 -0.98 31.59
N PRO A 176 22.81 -0.11 32.38
CA PRO A 176 22.81 1.32 32.12
C PRO A 176 23.39 1.67 30.74
N ASP A 177 24.42 0.95 30.29
CA ASP A 177 25.07 1.19 28.99
C ASP A 177 24.16 0.82 27.82
N GLU A 178 23.44 -0.30 27.91
CA GLU A 178 22.44 -0.71 26.91
C GLU A 178 21.29 0.29 26.84
N LEU A 179 20.72 0.68 27.99
CA LEU A 179 19.65 1.67 28.04
C LEU A 179 20.05 3.03 27.43
N MET A 180 21.32 3.42 27.54
CA MET A 180 21.82 4.67 26.97
C MET A 180 21.95 4.65 25.44
N THR A 181 21.83 3.50 24.79
CA THR A 181 21.77 3.43 23.33
C THR A 181 20.42 3.90 22.77
N LEU A 182 19.38 3.91 23.60
CA LEU A 182 18.03 4.33 23.23
C LEU A 182 17.95 5.86 23.06
N TRP A 183 17.22 6.29 22.02
CA TRP A 183 17.07 7.72 21.73
C TRP A 183 16.52 8.50 22.93
N GLY A 184 17.23 9.56 23.32
CA GLY A 184 16.80 10.43 24.42
C GLY A 184 16.98 9.83 25.81
N ILE A 185 17.61 8.67 25.97
CA ILE A 185 17.94 8.10 27.29
C ILE A 185 19.39 8.45 27.64
N SER A 186 19.57 9.40 28.55
CA SER A 186 20.88 9.75 29.12
C SER A 186 21.18 8.90 30.36
N THR A 187 22.42 8.95 30.87
CA THR A 187 22.82 8.28 32.12
C THR A 187 21.85 8.53 33.28
N VAL A 188 21.35 9.77 33.41
CA VAL A 188 20.38 10.14 34.45
C VAL A 188 19.03 9.44 34.25
N ARG A 189 18.58 9.29 33.00
CA ARG A 189 17.33 8.58 32.69
C ARG A 189 17.50 7.06 32.83
N ALA A 190 18.60 6.49 32.35
CA ALA A 190 18.92 5.08 32.52
C ALA A 190 18.94 4.67 34.00
N GLN A 191 19.59 5.46 34.86
CA GLN A 191 19.58 5.23 36.31
C GLN A 191 18.18 5.28 36.92
N ARG A 192 17.31 6.18 36.43
CA ARG A 192 15.92 6.27 36.91
C ARG A 192 15.08 5.06 36.49
N ILE A 193 15.30 4.53 35.28
CA ILE A 193 14.63 3.29 34.83
C ILE A 193 15.01 2.14 35.77
N ILE A 194 16.32 1.97 36.04
CA ILE A 194 16.83 0.93 36.94
C ILE A 194 16.27 1.11 38.36
N GLN A 195 16.35 2.33 38.90
CA GLN A 195 15.82 2.63 40.22
C GLN A 195 14.31 2.37 40.32
N HIS A 196 13.55 2.71 39.28
CA HIS A 196 12.12 2.46 39.24
C HIS A 196 11.83 0.96 39.31
N ARG A 197 12.47 0.13 38.47
CA ARG A 197 12.24 -1.33 38.50
C ARG A 197 12.72 -2.00 39.79
N GLU A 198 13.71 -1.43 40.47
CA GLU A 198 14.17 -1.90 41.79
C GLU A 198 13.22 -1.52 42.94
N GLN A 199 12.55 -0.36 42.86
CA GLN A 199 11.69 0.15 43.93
C GLN A 199 10.22 -0.24 43.77
N ALA A 200 9.69 -0.16 42.55
CA ALA A 200 8.29 -0.43 42.22
C ALA A 200 8.06 -1.87 41.71
N GLY A 201 9.13 -2.59 41.37
CA GLY A 201 9.08 -3.89 40.70
C GLY A 201 9.21 -3.77 39.17
N PRO A 202 9.31 -4.90 38.45
CA PRO A 202 9.49 -4.90 37.01
C PRO A 202 8.30 -4.28 36.28
N PHE A 203 8.60 -3.55 35.20
CA PHE A 203 7.61 -3.01 34.27
C PHE A 203 6.78 -4.16 33.67
N GLN A 204 5.45 -4.02 33.68
CA GLN A 204 4.52 -5.00 33.15
C GLN A 204 4.23 -4.77 31.67
N SER A 205 4.27 -3.52 31.23
CA SER A 205 4.22 -3.13 29.83
C SER A 205 5.24 -2.02 29.53
N ILE A 206 5.52 -1.81 28.25
CA ILE A 206 6.40 -0.72 27.82
C ILE A 206 5.80 0.67 28.11
N GLU A 207 4.47 0.77 28.22
CA GLU A 207 3.75 1.99 28.61
C GLU A 207 4.12 2.45 30.01
N ASP A 208 4.43 1.54 30.92
CA ASP A 208 4.80 1.84 32.32
C ASP A 208 6.05 2.73 32.43
N LEU A 209 6.86 2.83 31.36
CA LEU A 209 7.99 3.77 31.32
C LEU A 209 7.60 5.23 31.50
N VAL A 210 6.35 5.62 31.23
CA VAL A 210 5.90 7.00 31.45
C VAL A 210 5.88 7.39 32.94
N ASP A 211 5.87 6.40 33.84
CA ASP A 211 5.94 6.63 35.29
C ASP A 211 7.38 6.94 35.76
N VAL A 212 8.37 6.73 34.89
CA VAL A 212 9.76 7.09 35.16
C VAL A 212 9.95 8.59 34.94
N ARG A 213 10.27 9.31 36.01
CA ARG A 213 10.46 10.77 35.99
C ARG A 213 11.42 11.20 34.88
N GLY A 214 10.90 11.95 33.90
CA GLY A 214 11.68 12.50 32.79
C GLY A 214 11.61 11.69 31.50
N ILE A 215 10.84 10.59 31.48
CA ILE A 215 10.38 9.88 30.30
C ILE A 215 8.89 10.21 30.16
N GLY A 216 8.52 10.78 29.01
CA GLY A 216 7.12 11.07 28.68
C GLY A 216 6.74 10.43 27.36
N LEU A 217 5.47 10.54 26.98
CA LEU A 217 4.93 9.92 25.75
C LEU A 217 5.76 10.20 24.49
N GLY A 218 6.33 11.40 24.35
CA GLY A 218 7.16 11.74 23.19
C GLY A 218 8.47 10.96 23.09
N ILE A 219 9.10 10.61 24.23
CA ILE A 219 10.28 9.74 24.26
C ILE A 219 9.84 8.30 24.04
N LEU A 220 8.84 7.84 24.79
CA LEU A 220 8.32 6.48 24.68
C LEU A 220 7.96 6.13 23.23
N ASN A 221 7.22 7.00 22.54
CA ASN A 221 6.81 6.75 21.15
C ASN A 221 7.99 6.58 20.18
N ARG A 222 9.14 7.22 20.45
CA ARG A 222 10.34 7.12 19.60
C ARG A 222 11.21 5.90 19.88
N ILE A 223 11.13 5.35 21.10
CA ILE A 223 11.92 4.18 21.50
C ILE A 223 11.08 2.90 21.58
N ARG A 224 9.75 3.00 21.37
CA ARG A 224 8.78 1.92 21.56
C ARG A 224 9.18 0.64 20.82
N GLU A 225 9.68 0.79 19.61
CA GLU A 225 10.07 -0.31 18.73
C GLU A 225 11.47 -0.85 19.01
N GLN A 226 12.20 -0.26 19.97
CA GLN A 226 13.57 -0.65 20.36
C GLN A 226 13.60 -1.36 21.73
N ILE A 227 12.46 -1.50 22.41
CA ILE A 227 12.40 -1.97 23.80
C ILE A 227 11.38 -3.09 24.01
N THR A 228 11.58 -3.90 25.06
CA THR A 228 10.64 -4.95 25.49
C THR A 228 10.61 -5.09 27.01
N VAL A 229 9.55 -5.68 27.55
CA VAL A 229 9.42 -6.06 28.98
C VAL A 229 9.46 -7.57 29.20
N SER A 230 9.34 -8.36 28.13
CA SER A 230 9.26 -9.83 28.20
C SER A 230 10.65 -10.42 28.43
N GLN A 231 10.80 -11.38 29.35
CA GLN A 231 12.03 -12.18 29.44
C GLN A 231 12.23 -12.92 28.11
N ASP A 232 13.39 -12.78 27.48
CA ASP A 232 13.69 -13.40 26.17
C ASP A 232 13.49 -14.93 26.17
N SER A 233 13.46 -15.57 27.36
CA SER A 233 13.22 -17.01 27.52
C SER A 233 11.77 -17.47 27.26
N ASP A 234 10.80 -16.56 27.32
CA ASP A 234 9.37 -16.90 27.22
C ASP A 234 8.75 -16.46 25.89
N LEU A 235 9.53 -15.80 25.03
CA LEU A 235 9.09 -15.40 23.70
C LEU A 235 8.88 -16.63 22.82
N ARG A 236 7.76 -16.63 22.10
CA ARG A 236 7.41 -17.66 21.12
C ARG A 236 7.95 -17.22 19.77
N THR A 237 8.84 -18.01 19.20
CA THR A 237 9.28 -17.81 17.81
C THR A 237 8.33 -18.56 16.88
N LEU A 238 7.88 -17.86 15.83
CA LEU A 238 7.01 -18.39 14.79
C LEU A 238 7.73 -18.23 13.44
N SER A 239 7.85 -19.31 12.67
CA SER A 239 8.16 -19.21 11.24
C SER A 239 6.86 -19.10 10.47
N GLY A 240 6.78 -18.12 9.57
CA GLY A 240 5.58 -17.82 8.81
C GLY A 240 5.83 -17.76 7.31
N GLU A 241 4.79 -18.14 6.57
CA GLU A 241 4.67 -17.92 5.13
C GLU A 241 3.33 -17.25 4.86
N VAL A 242 3.36 -16.07 4.24
CA VAL A 242 2.17 -15.43 3.68
C VAL A 242 2.24 -15.50 2.17
N ARG A 243 1.15 -15.99 1.57
CA ARG A 243 0.96 -15.97 0.12
C ARG A 243 -0.14 -14.98 -0.18
N VAL A 244 0.18 -13.95 -0.94
CA VAL A 244 -0.74 -12.88 -1.30
C VAL A 244 -1.08 -12.98 -2.77
N ARG A 245 -2.37 -12.88 -3.08
CA ARG A 245 -2.91 -12.91 -4.43
C ARG A 245 -3.15 -11.47 -4.89
N PHE A 246 -2.46 -11.12 -5.97
CA PHE A 246 -2.54 -9.83 -6.62
C PHE A 246 -3.39 -9.93 -7.88
N ALA A 247 -4.13 -8.87 -8.18
CA ALA A 247 -4.82 -8.71 -9.45
C ALA A 247 -3.86 -8.17 -10.51
N THR A 248 -4.11 -8.55 -11.76
CA THR A 248 -3.54 -7.95 -12.98
C THR A 248 -4.69 -7.53 -13.88
N ASP A 249 -4.43 -6.59 -14.77
CA ASP A 249 -5.50 -5.79 -15.35
C ASP A 249 -6.16 -6.37 -16.60
N GLY A 250 -5.63 -7.44 -17.19
CA GLY A 250 -6.22 -8.02 -18.40
C GLY A 250 -6.52 -6.94 -19.45
N VAL A 251 -5.64 -5.93 -19.62
CA VAL A 251 -5.85 -4.86 -20.62
C VAL A 251 -5.34 -5.23 -22.00
N SER A 252 -4.86 -6.47 -22.19
CA SER A 252 -4.65 -6.97 -23.55
C SER A 252 -5.99 -6.93 -24.30
N TYR A 253 -5.97 -6.44 -25.55
CA TYR A 253 -7.10 -6.51 -26.48
C TYR A 253 -7.71 -7.92 -26.61
N THR A 254 -6.97 -8.96 -26.23
CA THR A 254 -7.38 -10.37 -26.30
C THR A 254 -7.80 -10.97 -24.96
N HIS A 255 -7.81 -10.19 -23.86
CA HIS A 255 -7.87 -10.77 -22.52
C HIS A 255 -8.61 -9.91 -21.49
N ILE A 256 -9.91 -9.68 -21.69
CA ILE A 256 -10.77 -9.07 -20.67
C ILE A 256 -11.07 -10.10 -19.58
N ASP A 257 -10.71 -9.79 -18.34
CA ASP A 257 -11.11 -10.59 -17.18
C ASP A 257 -12.62 -10.49 -16.94
N THR A 258 -13.29 -11.62 -16.73
CA THR A 258 -14.75 -11.70 -16.58
C THR A 258 -15.16 -12.25 -15.22
N ASN A 259 -14.20 -12.60 -14.35
CA ASN A 259 -14.48 -13.16 -13.03
C ASN A 259 -14.19 -12.14 -11.92
N GLU A 260 -15.23 -11.40 -11.51
CA GLU A 260 -15.11 -10.39 -10.46
C GLU A 260 -14.73 -10.97 -9.08
N ASP A 261 -15.04 -12.25 -8.83
CA ASP A 261 -14.77 -12.93 -7.55
C ASP A 261 -13.35 -13.54 -7.47
N ALA A 262 -12.71 -13.74 -8.61
CA ALA A 262 -11.36 -14.28 -8.68
C ALA A 262 -10.61 -13.70 -9.87
N PRO A 263 -10.21 -12.41 -9.80
CA PRO A 263 -9.58 -11.77 -10.92
C PRO A 263 -8.24 -12.42 -11.28
N GLN A 264 -7.89 -12.31 -12.56
CA GLN A 264 -6.60 -12.70 -13.09
C GLN A 264 -5.49 -12.03 -12.31
N GLY A 265 -4.37 -12.75 -12.21
CA GLY A 265 -3.17 -12.21 -11.59
C GLY A 265 -2.25 -13.28 -11.08
N PHE A 266 -1.41 -12.92 -10.12
CA PHE A 266 -0.27 -13.72 -9.69
C PHE A 266 -0.21 -13.85 -8.17
N TRP A 267 0.51 -14.87 -7.72
CA TRP A 267 0.81 -15.06 -6.30
C TRP A 267 2.21 -14.54 -6.01
N LYS A 268 2.38 -13.81 -4.91
CA LYS A 268 3.69 -13.62 -4.25
C LYS A 268 3.69 -14.35 -2.93
N THR A 269 4.84 -14.89 -2.58
CA THR A 269 5.06 -15.55 -1.30
C THR A 269 6.15 -14.80 -0.56
N TRP A 270 5.86 -14.39 0.67
CA TRP A 270 6.82 -13.80 1.58
C TRP A 270 6.93 -14.67 2.83
N LYS A 271 8.17 -14.95 3.21
CA LYS A 271 8.49 -15.75 4.39
C LYS A 271 9.16 -14.87 5.43
N PHE A 272 8.89 -15.15 6.69
CA PHE A 272 9.32 -14.33 7.80
C PHE A 272 9.41 -15.15 9.09
N SER A 273 10.13 -14.62 10.07
CA SER A 273 10.02 -15.02 11.46
C SER A 273 9.28 -13.94 12.25
N LEU A 274 8.43 -14.35 13.19
CA LEU A 274 7.82 -13.47 14.17
C LEU A 274 8.26 -13.86 15.56
N GLU A 275 8.31 -12.87 16.43
CA GLU A 275 8.37 -13.08 17.87
C GLU A 275 7.05 -12.64 18.47
N ALA A 276 6.48 -13.51 19.29
CA ALA A 276 5.25 -13.24 20.00
C ALA A 276 5.44 -13.39 21.51
N SER A 277 4.69 -12.60 22.27
CA SER A 277 4.58 -12.80 23.70
C SER A 277 3.93 -14.17 24.00
N PRO A 278 4.05 -14.70 25.23
CA PRO A 278 3.31 -15.88 25.66
C PRO A 278 1.80 -15.79 25.42
N ALA A 279 1.24 -14.57 25.49
CA ALA A 279 -0.17 -14.30 25.24
C ALA A 279 -0.55 -14.31 23.73
N GLY A 280 0.42 -14.45 22.84
CA GLY A 280 0.21 -14.49 21.38
C GLY A 280 0.22 -13.12 20.70
N GLU A 281 0.61 -12.06 21.41
CA GLU A 281 0.79 -10.74 20.80
C GLU A 281 2.08 -10.72 19.99
N ILE A 282 2.00 -10.38 18.70
CA ILE A 282 3.19 -10.24 17.84
C ILE A 282 3.96 -8.99 18.26
N ILE A 283 5.19 -9.17 18.73
CA ILE A 283 6.09 -8.11 19.19
C ILE A 283 6.84 -7.54 18.00
N SER A 284 7.55 -8.41 17.27
CA SER A 284 8.45 -8.07 16.17
C SER A 284 8.32 -9.09 15.02
N GLY A 285 8.94 -8.78 13.89
CA GLY A 285 9.10 -9.73 12.80
C GLY A 285 10.24 -9.35 11.86
N THR A 286 10.85 -10.35 11.25
CA THR A 286 11.95 -10.20 10.30
C THR A 286 11.65 -10.98 9.04
N TRP A 287 11.84 -10.38 7.87
CA TRP A 287 11.75 -11.10 6.59
C TRP A 287 12.88 -12.11 6.46
N GLU A 288 12.62 -13.27 5.86
CA GLU A 288 13.66 -14.28 5.62
C GLU A 288 14.69 -13.79 4.57
N ASN A 289 14.27 -12.93 3.64
CA ASN A 289 15.11 -12.30 2.62
C ASN A 289 14.88 -10.77 2.61
N PRO A 290 15.38 -10.04 3.61
CA PRO A 290 15.08 -8.63 3.83
C PRO A 290 15.66 -7.69 2.77
N ASP A 291 16.57 -8.16 1.91
CA ASP A 291 17.24 -7.30 0.92
C ASP A 291 16.64 -7.40 -0.50
N SER A 292 15.64 -8.27 -0.73
CA SER A 292 15.20 -8.53 -2.11
C SER A 292 13.78 -9.06 -2.33
N ASN A 293 13.08 -9.57 -1.31
CA ASN A 293 11.77 -10.17 -1.51
C ASN A 293 10.80 -9.91 -0.36
N HIS A 294 10.45 -8.64 -0.19
CA HIS A 294 9.36 -8.15 0.65
C HIS A 294 8.68 -6.96 -0.07
N PRO A 295 7.45 -6.58 0.31
CA PRO A 295 6.84 -5.37 -0.22
C PRO A 295 7.56 -4.13 0.32
N ASP A 296 7.60 -3.06 -0.48
CA ASP A 296 8.22 -1.79 -0.10
C ASP A 296 7.23 -0.95 0.72
N PHE A 297 6.14 -0.54 0.08
CA PHE A 297 5.03 0.19 0.70
C PHE A 297 3.67 -0.40 0.32
N ALA A 298 2.65 0.04 1.06
CA ALA A 298 1.26 -0.30 0.81
C ALA A 298 0.38 0.94 0.91
N TRP A 299 -0.72 0.95 0.18
CA TRP A 299 -1.68 2.05 0.25
C TRP A 299 -3.09 1.65 -0.10
N VAL A 300 -4.05 2.42 0.40
CA VAL A 300 -5.47 2.23 0.13
C VAL A 300 -6.07 3.58 -0.29
N PRO A 301 -6.74 3.64 -1.45
CA PRO A 301 -7.50 4.83 -1.82
C PRO A 301 -8.73 4.95 -0.89
N TYR A 302 -8.92 6.11 -0.25
CA TYR A 302 -9.98 6.28 0.75
C TYR A 302 -11.13 7.20 0.32
N VAL A 303 -10.96 7.94 -0.78
CA VAL A 303 -12.02 8.76 -1.37
C VAL A 303 -11.97 8.58 -2.88
N ASN A 304 -13.14 8.48 -3.50
CA ASN A 304 -13.30 8.68 -4.92
C ASN A 304 -13.17 10.19 -5.22
N THR A 305 -11.94 10.68 -5.45
CA THR A 305 -11.66 12.12 -5.56
C THR A 305 -12.22 12.73 -6.84
N VAL A 306 -12.54 11.91 -7.83
CA VAL A 306 -13.03 12.38 -9.12
C VAL A 306 -14.44 12.96 -9.00
N ASN A 307 -15.23 12.54 -8.00
CA ASN A 307 -16.48 13.21 -7.60
C ASN A 307 -16.29 14.62 -7.01
N THR A 308 -15.08 14.96 -6.56
CA THR A 308 -14.71 16.32 -6.11
C THR A 308 -14.20 17.21 -7.24
N GLY A 309 -14.19 16.69 -8.48
CA GLY A 309 -13.70 17.40 -9.67
C GLY A 309 -12.18 17.35 -9.86
N ARG A 310 -11.47 16.54 -9.08
CA ARG A 310 -10.02 16.37 -9.18
C ARG A 310 -9.68 15.25 -10.17
N SER A 311 -9.13 15.64 -11.31
CA SER A 311 -8.35 14.80 -12.23
C SER A 311 -7.05 15.56 -12.47
N GLU A 312 -5.92 14.86 -12.59
CA GLU A 312 -4.66 15.52 -12.92
C GLU A 312 -4.72 16.14 -14.32
N ASN A 313 -5.30 15.40 -15.25
CA ASN A 313 -5.66 15.91 -16.55
C ASN A 313 -6.95 16.73 -16.46
N ASN A 314 -6.81 18.05 -16.44
CA ASN A 314 -7.91 19.02 -16.38
C ASN A 314 -8.86 18.97 -17.60
N TYR A 315 -8.58 18.17 -18.62
CA TYR A 315 -9.45 17.98 -19.78
C TYR A 315 -10.23 16.67 -19.72
N LEU A 316 -9.86 15.75 -18.81
CA LEU A 316 -10.55 14.50 -18.54
C LEU A 316 -11.53 14.68 -17.36
N HIS A 317 -12.65 15.34 -17.64
CA HIS A 317 -13.66 15.60 -16.61
C HIS A 317 -14.46 14.35 -16.27
N TRP A 318 -14.32 13.90 -15.03
CA TRP A 318 -15.05 12.75 -14.50
C TRP A 318 -16.57 12.84 -14.68
N THR A 319 -17.17 14.01 -14.44
CA THR A 319 -18.62 14.20 -14.62
C THR A 319 -19.08 13.90 -16.04
N ASN A 320 -18.23 14.14 -17.03
CA ASN A 320 -18.53 13.84 -18.42
C ASN A 320 -18.22 12.37 -18.74
N LEU A 321 -17.06 11.87 -18.29
CA LEU A 321 -16.67 10.47 -18.49
C LEU A 321 -17.70 9.50 -17.91
N LYS A 322 -18.14 9.71 -16.66
CA LYS A 322 -19.14 8.84 -16.01
C LYS A 322 -20.48 8.83 -16.75
N GLY A 323 -20.78 9.86 -17.53
CA GLY A 323 -21.99 9.92 -18.36
C GLY A 323 -21.99 8.85 -19.46
N TYR A 324 -20.81 8.44 -19.91
CA TYR A 324 -20.64 7.33 -20.87
C TYR A 324 -20.47 5.97 -20.18
N LEU A 325 -20.23 5.93 -18.85
CA LEU A 325 -19.93 4.72 -18.09
C LEU A 325 -20.99 4.50 -16.98
N PRO A 326 -22.24 4.19 -17.33
CA PRO A 326 -23.32 4.05 -16.34
C PRO A 326 -23.03 2.90 -15.38
N GLY A 327 -23.17 3.15 -14.07
CA GLY A 327 -23.01 2.13 -13.02
C GLY A 327 -21.57 1.72 -12.72
N ILE A 328 -20.58 2.44 -13.27
CA ILE A 328 -19.15 2.13 -13.15
C ILE A 328 -18.60 2.31 -11.72
N VAL A 329 -19.23 3.17 -10.90
CA VAL A 329 -18.76 3.43 -9.53
C VAL A 329 -19.24 2.31 -8.61
N ARG A 330 -18.35 1.81 -7.73
CA ARG A 330 -18.75 0.92 -6.64
C ARG A 330 -19.40 1.76 -5.54
N GLU A 331 -20.59 1.36 -5.08
CA GLU A 331 -21.33 2.01 -3.99
C GLU A 331 -20.70 1.75 -2.62
#